data_AF-A0A4Q7BIH2-F1
#
_entry.id   AF-A0A4Q7BIH2-F1
#
_cell.length_a   1.000
_cell.length_b   1.000
_cell.length_c   1.000
_cell.angle_alpha   90.00
_cell.angle_beta   90.00
_cell.angle_gamma   90.00
#
_symmetry.space_group_name_H-M   'P 1'
#
loop_
_entity.id
_entity.type
_entity.pdbx_description
1 polymer ?
#
loop_
_entity_poly.entity_id
_entity_poly.type
_entity_poly.pdbx_seq_one_letter_code
_entity_poly.pdbx_strand_id
1 'polypeptide(L)'
;MESIGNPWLYLAFFAIVSVMLLIDFLGFKQKEGQEVKVKTAAYWSIAWVTVATLFGGGLWFYLQQTASVTIANAKTMEYFAGYLLEKSLAIDNVFVWMMIFAAFSISPALQRKLLLYGVLGAIVLRTIFIFIGAWFVQEFSWILYLFGAFLVYTGFKFLKGQEEEDSNIEDMAILKWLRKHMRITPQLEGGKFFVRQNGVLWATPLFLVLILVEASDVIFAVDSIPAIFAVTTDPFIVLTANLMAILGLRAMFFLLSGAASKMHYLPYGLGLILVFIGFKMLMLNVFHMPIWISLSFIVIVLTITAILSIRHSKKYNETTL
;
A
#
# COMPACT_ATOMS: atom_id res chain seq x y z
N MET A 1 15.39 15.37 -16.18
CA MET A 1 14.65 14.12 -16.45
C MET A 1 13.41 14.48 -17.24
N GLU A 2 13.14 13.84 -18.38
CA GLU A 2 11.88 14.04 -19.11
C GLU A 2 10.79 13.19 -18.46
N SER A 3 9.90 13.84 -17.69
CA SER A 3 8.67 13.21 -17.21
C SER A 3 7.63 13.23 -18.32
N ILE A 4 6.91 12.14 -18.51
CA ILE A 4 5.73 12.14 -19.39
C ILE A 4 4.56 12.94 -18.79
N GLY A 5 4.64 13.26 -17.49
CA GLY A 5 3.59 13.96 -16.77
C GLY A 5 3.46 15.41 -17.21
N ASN A 6 2.37 15.71 -17.93
CA ASN A 6 1.91 17.07 -18.13
C ASN A 6 0.72 17.39 -17.19
N PRO A 7 0.41 18.66 -16.92
CA PRO A 7 -0.69 19.02 -16.03
C PRO A 7 -2.04 18.39 -16.42
N TRP A 8 -2.28 18.17 -17.72
CA TRP A 8 -3.49 17.54 -18.23
C TRP A 8 -3.59 16.05 -17.86
N LEU A 9 -2.49 15.30 -17.90
CA LEU A 9 -2.43 13.90 -17.52
C LEU A 9 -2.64 13.73 -16.01
N TYR A 10 -2.02 14.59 -15.19
CA TYR A 10 -2.29 14.60 -13.75
C TYR A 10 -3.76 14.91 -13.47
N LEU A 11 -4.34 15.93 -14.12
CA LEU A 11 -5.74 16.29 -13.95
C LEU A 11 -6.67 15.17 -14.38
N ALA A 12 -6.43 14.56 -15.54
CA ALA A 12 -7.21 13.42 -16.03
C ALA A 12 -7.09 12.21 -15.07
N PHE A 13 -5.89 11.94 -14.58
CA PHE A 13 -5.66 10.87 -13.61
C PHE A 13 -6.39 11.11 -12.29
N PHE A 14 -6.27 12.30 -11.70
CA PHE A 14 -7.00 12.63 -10.46
C PHE A 14 -8.52 12.64 -10.68
N ALA A 15 -9.01 13.00 -11.87
CA ALA A 15 -10.42 12.86 -12.21
C ALA A 15 -10.86 11.38 -12.22
N ILE A 16 -10.06 10.50 -12.83
CA ILE A 16 -10.29 9.04 -12.81
C ILE A 16 -10.28 8.51 -11.38
N VAL A 17 -9.27 8.86 -10.58
CA VAL A 17 -9.17 8.48 -9.16
C VAL A 17 -10.39 8.99 -8.38
N SER A 18 -10.83 10.22 -8.60
CA SER A 18 -12.01 10.79 -7.93
C SER A 18 -13.28 10.00 -8.27
N VAL A 19 -13.48 9.69 -9.56
CA VAL A 19 -14.61 8.84 -10.00
C VAL A 19 -14.52 7.45 -9.38
N MET A 20 -13.34 6.86 -9.35
CA MET A 20 -13.08 5.56 -8.74
C MET A 20 -13.40 5.58 -7.24
N LEU A 21 -12.97 6.60 -6.50
CA LEU A 21 -13.29 6.76 -5.08
C LEU A 21 -14.79 6.93 -4.84
N LEU A 22 -15.49 7.64 -5.73
CA LEU A 22 -16.96 7.73 -5.69
C LEU A 22 -17.62 6.37 -5.92
N ILE A 23 -17.15 5.59 -6.90
CA ILE A 23 -17.62 4.23 -7.15
C ILE A 23 -17.35 3.34 -5.94
N ASP A 24 -16.17 3.44 -5.33
CA ASP A 24 -15.81 2.70 -4.11
C ASP A 24 -16.77 3.08 -2.97
N PHE A 25 -16.98 4.38 -2.74
CA PHE A 25 -17.86 4.88 -1.68
C PHE A 25 -19.32 4.41 -1.85
N LEU A 26 -19.83 4.45 -3.09
CA LEU A 26 -21.22 4.11 -3.39
C LEU A 26 -21.46 2.60 -3.55
N GLY A 27 -20.52 1.88 -4.17
CA GLY A 27 -20.64 0.47 -4.54
C GLY A 27 -20.53 -0.50 -3.36
N PHE A 28 -19.84 -0.11 -2.29
CA PHE A 28 -19.75 -0.88 -1.03
C PHE A 28 -20.82 -0.47 0.00
N LYS A 29 -21.93 0.14 -0.44
CA LYS A 29 -23.10 0.34 0.42
C LYS A 29 -23.75 -1.02 0.74
N GLN A 30 -23.31 -1.63 1.83
CA GLN A 30 -23.91 -2.85 2.38
C GLN A 30 -24.68 -2.51 3.66
N LYS A 31 -25.80 -3.20 3.89
CA LYS A 31 -26.66 -3.00 5.07
C LYS A 31 -25.83 -3.13 6.36
N GLU A 32 -26.08 -2.25 7.31
CA GLU A 32 -25.45 -2.27 8.63
C GLU A 32 -25.56 -3.66 9.27
N GLY A 33 -24.46 -4.17 9.83
CA GLY A 33 -24.44 -5.44 10.57
C GLY A 33 -24.02 -6.70 9.80
N GLN A 34 -23.79 -6.66 8.48
CA GLN A 34 -23.27 -7.84 7.75
C GLN A 34 -21.76 -7.76 7.48
N GLU A 35 -21.08 -8.89 7.71
CA GLU A 35 -19.68 -9.11 7.32
C GLU A 35 -19.55 -9.21 5.79
N VAL A 36 -18.45 -8.72 5.24
CA VAL A 36 -18.19 -8.79 3.80
C VAL A 36 -17.83 -10.23 3.46
N LYS A 37 -18.67 -10.90 2.67
CA LYS A 37 -18.37 -12.25 2.17
C LYS A 37 -17.09 -12.21 1.34
N VAL A 38 -16.16 -13.14 1.60
CA VAL A 38 -14.88 -13.29 0.88
C VAL A 38 -15.07 -13.29 -0.65
N LYS A 39 -16.14 -13.94 -1.14
CA LYS A 39 -16.49 -13.95 -2.58
C LYS A 39 -16.72 -12.53 -3.13
N THR A 40 -17.46 -11.70 -2.41
CA THR A 40 -17.73 -10.31 -2.81
C THR A 40 -16.45 -9.49 -2.78
N ALA A 41 -15.63 -9.64 -1.75
CA ALA A 41 -14.31 -9.00 -1.67
C ALA A 41 -13.39 -9.40 -2.83
N ALA A 42 -13.41 -10.67 -3.23
CA ALA A 42 -12.65 -11.17 -4.38
C ALA A 42 -13.10 -10.54 -5.70
N TYR A 43 -14.40 -10.47 -5.98
CA TYR A 43 -14.91 -9.80 -7.19
C TYR A 43 -14.54 -8.33 -7.25
N TRP A 44 -14.66 -7.61 -6.13
CA TRP A 44 -14.21 -6.22 -6.05
C TRP A 44 -12.70 -6.10 -6.26
N SER A 45 -11.90 -6.98 -5.66
CA SER A 45 -10.44 -7.00 -5.88
C SER A 45 -10.10 -7.22 -7.36
N ILE A 46 -10.78 -8.15 -8.04
CA ILE A 46 -10.60 -8.39 -9.49
C ILE A 46 -11.00 -7.18 -10.31
N ALA A 47 -12.09 -6.51 -9.96
CA ALA A 47 -12.52 -5.28 -10.62
C ALA A 47 -11.45 -4.19 -10.51
N TRP A 48 -10.88 -3.97 -9.31
CA TRP A 48 -9.81 -3.00 -9.10
C TRP A 48 -8.53 -3.31 -9.90
N VAL A 49 -8.11 -4.58 -9.91
CA VAL A 49 -6.95 -5.01 -10.73
C VAL A 49 -7.22 -4.83 -12.22
N THR A 50 -8.44 -5.11 -12.67
CA THR A 50 -8.87 -4.88 -14.06
C THR A 50 -8.77 -3.40 -14.42
N VAL A 51 -9.28 -2.50 -13.57
CA VAL A 51 -9.20 -1.05 -13.84
C VAL A 51 -7.75 -0.57 -13.87
N ALA A 52 -6.90 -1.00 -12.93
CA ALA A 52 -5.48 -0.66 -12.94
C ALA A 52 -4.77 -1.16 -14.22
N THR A 53 -5.16 -2.34 -14.71
CA THR A 53 -4.63 -2.90 -15.97
C THR A 53 -5.12 -2.13 -17.19
N LEU A 54 -6.40 -1.76 -17.22
CA LEU A 54 -6.98 -0.92 -18.26
C LEU A 54 -6.35 0.47 -18.30
N PHE A 55 -6.04 1.04 -17.14
CA PHE A 55 -5.28 2.29 -17.06
C PHE A 55 -3.89 2.14 -17.70
N GLY A 56 -3.15 1.08 -17.36
CA GLY A 56 -1.84 0.79 -17.98
C GLY A 56 -1.91 0.60 -19.50
N GLY A 57 -2.95 -0.09 -19.99
CA GLY A 57 -3.22 -0.21 -21.42
C GLY A 57 -3.61 1.12 -22.08
N GLY A 58 -4.46 1.91 -21.43
CA GLY A 58 -4.83 3.26 -21.89
C GLY A 58 -3.63 4.21 -21.96
N LEU A 59 -2.74 4.15 -20.96
CA LEU A 59 -1.47 4.89 -20.96
C LEU A 59 -0.59 4.46 -22.14
N TRP A 60 -0.50 3.17 -22.43
CA TRP A 60 0.25 2.67 -23.58
C TRP A 60 -0.30 3.22 -24.90
N PHE A 61 -1.62 3.13 -25.11
CA PHE A 61 -2.27 3.67 -26.31
C PHE A 61 -2.05 5.17 -26.47
N TYR A 62 -2.17 5.93 -25.36
CA TYR A 62 -1.93 7.37 -25.36
C TYR A 62 -0.48 7.70 -25.73
N LEU A 63 0.51 7.01 -25.14
CA LEU A 63 1.93 7.25 -25.41
C LEU A 63 2.34 6.80 -26.81
N GLN A 64 1.73 5.75 -27.35
CA GLN A 64 1.96 5.35 -28.74
C GLN A 64 1.55 6.45 -29.72
N GLN A 65 0.44 7.16 -29.44
CA GLN A 65 -0.08 8.22 -30.31
C GLN A 65 0.66 9.56 -30.14
N THR A 66 1.11 9.87 -28.92
CA THR A 66 1.67 11.19 -28.57
C THR A 66 3.19 11.23 -28.52
N ALA A 67 3.85 10.08 -28.36
CA ALA A 67 5.29 9.96 -28.30
C ALA A 67 5.77 8.89 -29.30
N SER A 68 6.14 7.70 -28.82
CA SER A 68 6.62 6.61 -29.66
C SER A 68 6.30 5.25 -29.04
N VAL A 69 6.29 4.19 -29.85
CA VAL A 69 6.09 2.81 -29.38
C VAL A 69 7.18 2.39 -28.38
N THR A 70 8.42 2.87 -28.55
CA THR A 70 9.52 2.53 -27.64
C THR A 70 9.31 3.16 -26.26
N ILE A 71 8.89 4.42 -26.21
CA ILE A 71 8.56 5.12 -24.95
C ILE A 71 7.32 4.50 -24.31
N ALA A 72 6.28 4.21 -25.10
CA ALA A 72 5.06 3.56 -24.61
C ALA A 72 5.38 2.21 -23.93
N ASN A 73 6.18 1.37 -24.59
CA ASN A 73 6.61 0.09 -24.02
C ASN A 73 7.40 0.27 -22.72
N ALA A 74 8.40 1.16 -22.70
CA ALA A 74 9.22 1.39 -21.52
C ALA A 74 8.39 1.89 -20.33
N LYS A 75 7.58 2.93 -20.55
CA LYS A 75 6.79 3.60 -19.51
C LYS A 75 5.65 2.74 -18.99
N THR A 76 5.00 1.96 -19.84
CA THR A 76 3.98 0.99 -19.40
C THR A 76 4.60 -0.19 -18.63
N MET A 77 5.81 -0.64 -19.00
CA MET A 77 6.53 -1.64 -18.19
C MET A 77 6.93 -1.09 -16.81
N GLU A 78 7.41 0.16 -16.74
CA GLU A 78 7.67 0.87 -15.48
C GLU A 78 6.40 0.93 -14.62
N TYR A 79 5.25 1.28 -15.23
CA TYR A 79 3.96 1.31 -14.54
C TYR A 79 3.57 -0.05 -13.97
N PHE A 80 3.62 -1.14 -14.76
CA PHE A 80 3.24 -2.46 -14.26
C PHE A 80 4.20 -2.99 -13.20
N ALA A 81 5.51 -2.74 -13.35
CA ALA A 81 6.50 -3.10 -12.36
C ALA A 81 6.28 -2.34 -11.05
N GLY A 82 6.06 -1.02 -11.12
CA GLY A 82 5.72 -0.20 -9.97
C GLY A 82 4.39 -0.60 -9.33
N TYR A 83 3.36 -0.88 -10.14
CA TYR A 83 2.04 -1.28 -9.66
C TYR A 83 2.11 -2.61 -8.91
N LEU A 84 2.79 -3.63 -9.45
CA LEU A 84 2.93 -4.92 -8.77
C LEU A 84 3.77 -4.80 -7.50
N LEU A 85 4.85 -4.01 -7.53
CA LEU A 85 5.67 -3.72 -6.36
C LEU A 85 4.82 -3.10 -5.24
N GLU A 86 4.13 -2.00 -5.55
CA GLU A 86 3.27 -1.30 -4.60
C GLU A 86 2.09 -2.17 -4.14
N LYS A 87 1.51 -2.97 -5.03
CA LYS A 87 0.42 -3.89 -4.67
C LYS A 87 0.88 -4.95 -3.67
N SER A 88 2.13 -5.40 -3.79
CA SER A 88 2.72 -6.37 -2.90
C SER A 88 2.97 -5.78 -1.52
N LEU A 89 3.58 -4.60 -1.48
CA LEU A 89 3.84 -3.87 -0.23
C LEU A 89 2.54 -3.46 0.46
N ALA A 90 1.49 -3.12 -0.30
CA ALA A 90 0.17 -2.84 0.25
C ALA A 90 -0.46 -4.03 0.99
N ILE A 91 -0.04 -5.27 0.73
CA ILE A 91 -0.49 -6.43 1.54
C ILE A 91 0.05 -6.33 2.97
N ASP A 92 1.29 -5.88 3.15
CA ASP A 92 1.90 -5.70 4.46
C ASP A 92 1.18 -4.62 5.27
N ASN A 93 0.80 -3.52 4.60
CA ASN A 93 -0.01 -2.46 5.18
C ASN A 93 -1.34 -3.01 5.72
N VAL A 94 -1.99 -3.93 4.99
CA VAL A 94 -3.23 -4.57 5.44
C VAL A 94 -3.03 -5.38 6.72
N PHE A 95 -1.90 -6.09 6.88
CA PHE A 95 -1.61 -6.80 8.12
C PHE A 95 -1.50 -5.87 9.32
N VAL A 96 -0.78 -4.75 9.18
CA VAL A 96 -0.70 -3.74 10.24
C VAL A 96 -2.07 -3.15 10.56
N TRP A 97 -2.91 -2.90 9.55
CA TRP A 97 -4.27 -2.43 9.77
C TRP A 97 -5.11 -3.44 10.55
N MET A 98 -5.00 -4.73 10.25
CA MET A 98 -5.67 -5.79 11.01
C MET A 98 -5.21 -5.83 12.46
N MET A 99 -3.90 -5.72 12.71
CA MET A 99 -3.36 -5.68 14.07
C MET A 99 -3.86 -4.47 14.85
N ILE A 100 -3.85 -3.28 14.25
CA ILE A 100 -4.40 -2.06 14.87
C ILE A 100 -5.90 -2.25 15.19
N PHE A 101 -6.69 -2.75 14.24
CA PHE A 101 -8.13 -2.93 14.47
C PHE A 101 -8.43 -3.99 15.53
N ALA A 102 -7.63 -5.05 15.61
CA ALA A 102 -7.72 -6.07 16.65
C ALA A 102 -7.38 -5.50 18.03
N ALA A 103 -6.27 -4.75 18.14
CA ALA A 103 -5.83 -4.12 19.40
C ALA A 103 -6.91 -3.19 19.99
N PHE A 104 -7.60 -2.43 19.15
CA PHE A 104 -8.67 -1.52 19.59
C PHE A 104 -10.08 -2.13 19.53
N SER A 105 -10.20 -3.44 19.26
CA SER A 105 -11.48 -4.17 19.18
C SER A 105 -12.51 -3.48 18.26
N ILE A 106 -12.06 -2.99 17.11
CA ILE A 106 -12.88 -2.22 16.18
C ILE A 106 -13.86 -3.15 15.46
N SER A 107 -15.16 -2.87 15.59
CA SER A 107 -16.21 -3.64 14.94
C SER A 107 -16.13 -3.56 13.40
N PRO A 108 -16.58 -4.59 12.65
CA PRO A 108 -16.49 -4.60 11.18
C PRO A 108 -17.14 -3.39 10.49
N ALA A 109 -18.20 -2.82 11.08
CA ALA A 109 -18.85 -1.62 10.56
C ALA A 109 -17.94 -0.38 10.66
N LEU A 110 -17.21 -0.25 11.78
CA LEU A 110 -16.24 0.83 12.00
C LEU A 110 -14.96 0.64 11.18
N GLN A 111 -14.52 -0.61 10.98
CA GLN A 111 -13.40 -0.93 10.09
C GLN A 111 -13.66 -0.38 8.68
N ARG A 112 -14.82 -0.65 8.07
CA ARG A 112 -15.17 -0.09 6.74
C ARG A 112 -15.01 1.42 6.66
N LYS A 113 -15.44 2.13 7.71
CA LYS A 113 -15.33 3.57 7.80
C LYS A 113 -13.85 3.98 7.86
N LEU A 114 -13.08 3.38 8.76
CA LEU A 114 -11.65 3.65 8.92
C LEU A 114 -10.86 3.36 7.66
N LEU A 115 -11.13 2.25 6.97
CA LEU A 115 -10.50 1.88 5.70
C LEU A 115 -10.74 2.94 4.63
N LEU A 116 -11.93 3.53 4.57
CA LEU A 116 -12.25 4.58 3.60
C LEU A 116 -11.46 5.86 3.89
N TYR A 117 -11.48 6.34 5.13
CA TYR A 117 -10.71 7.54 5.49
C TYR A 117 -9.21 7.28 5.39
N GLY A 118 -8.78 6.06 5.75
CA GLY A 118 -7.42 5.54 5.62
C GLY A 118 -6.88 5.60 4.20
N VAL A 119 -7.68 5.13 3.23
CA VAL A 119 -7.29 5.21 1.80
C VAL A 119 -7.23 6.65 1.30
N LEU A 120 -8.17 7.51 1.73
CA LEU A 120 -8.15 8.93 1.37
C LEU A 120 -6.92 9.65 1.92
N GLY A 121 -6.58 9.42 3.19
CA GLY A 121 -5.39 9.99 3.81
C GLY A 121 -4.10 9.45 3.18
N ALA A 122 -4.01 8.13 2.97
CA ALA A 122 -2.90 7.50 2.27
C ALA A 122 -2.67 8.10 0.87
N ILE A 123 -3.73 8.32 0.08
CA ILE A 123 -3.61 8.97 -1.23
C ILE A 123 -2.98 10.37 -1.12
N VAL A 124 -3.43 11.18 -0.16
CA VAL A 124 -2.89 12.53 0.05
C VAL A 124 -1.43 12.49 0.52
N LEU A 125 -1.14 11.71 1.56
CA LEU A 125 0.19 11.60 2.16
C LEU A 125 1.20 11.04 1.16
N ARG A 126 0.83 10.00 0.41
CA ARG A 126 1.71 9.44 -0.62
C ARG A 126 1.92 10.37 -1.79
N THR A 127 0.89 11.10 -2.23
CA THR A 127 1.07 12.13 -3.26
C THR A 127 2.13 13.14 -2.81
N ILE A 128 2.06 13.61 -1.55
CA ILE A 128 3.04 14.52 -0.97
C ILE A 128 4.44 13.89 -0.93
N PHE A 129 4.58 12.68 -0.36
CA PHE A 129 5.89 12.03 -0.26
C PHE A 129 6.50 11.67 -1.61
N ILE A 130 5.69 11.31 -2.61
CA ILE A 130 6.17 11.01 -3.97
C ILE A 130 6.75 12.27 -4.60
N PHE A 131 6.09 13.41 -4.49
CA PHE A 131 6.63 14.66 -5.01
C PHE A 131 7.88 15.13 -4.24
N ILE A 132 7.90 14.99 -2.91
CA ILE A 132 9.09 15.25 -2.10
C ILE A 132 10.24 14.33 -2.51
N GLY A 133 9.99 13.02 -2.65
CA GLY A 133 10.98 12.04 -3.07
C GLY A 133 11.49 12.30 -4.49
N ALA A 134 10.60 12.65 -5.42
CA ALA A 134 10.96 13.02 -6.78
C ALA A 134 11.88 14.25 -6.80
N TRP A 135 11.57 15.26 -5.98
CA TRP A 135 12.42 16.43 -5.82
C TRP A 135 13.79 16.05 -5.24
N PHE A 136 13.86 15.20 -4.21
CA PHE A 136 15.13 14.72 -3.67
C PHE A 136 15.96 13.95 -4.70
N VAL A 137 15.34 13.08 -5.51
CA VAL A 137 16.03 12.29 -6.54
C VAL A 137 16.56 13.19 -7.66
N GLN A 138 15.86 14.28 -7.98
CA GLN A 138 16.31 15.24 -8.99
C GLN A 138 17.51 16.07 -8.51
N GLU A 139 17.50 16.52 -7.26
CA GLU A 139 18.55 17.37 -6.70
C GLU A 139 19.77 16.55 -6.23
N PHE A 140 19.53 15.38 -5.65
CA PHE A 140 20.54 14.55 -5.01
C PHE A 140 20.59 13.16 -5.64
N SER A 141 21.27 13.02 -6.77
CA SER A 141 21.38 11.72 -7.46
C SER A 141 21.95 10.59 -6.58
N TRP A 142 22.80 10.93 -5.60
CA TRP A 142 23.37 9.97 -4.65
C TRP A 142 22.33 9.43 -3.64
N ILE A 143 21.17 10.07 -3.49
CA ILE A 143 20.11 9.63 -2.58
C ILE A 143 19.62 8.22 -2.92
N LEU A 144 19.73 7.84 -4.21
CA LEU A 144 19.34 6.50 -4.65
C LEU A 144 20.22 5.41 -4.01
N TYR A 145 21.48 5.68 -3.70
CA TYR A 145 22.32 4.74 -2.96
C TYR A 145 21.88 4.59 -1.51
N LEU A 146 21.48 5.69 -0.87
CA LEU A 146 20.97 5.66 0.50
C LEU A 146 19.67 4.85 0.56
N PHE A 147 18.77 5.11 -0.39
CA PHE A 147 17.54 4.34 -0.61
C PHE A 147 17.83 2.85 -0.86
N GLY A 148 18.81 2.53 -1.71
CA GLY A 148 19.21 1.15 -1.98
C GLY A 148 19.74 0.43 -0.74
N ALA A 149 20.62 1.08 0.03
CA ALA A 149 21.14 0.54 1.27
C ALA A 149 20.04 0.32 2.32
N PHE A 150 19.11 1.29 2.42
CA PHE A 150 17.95 1.20 3.30
C PHE A 150 17.06 0.00 2.96
N LEU A 151 16.74 -0.20 1.67
CA LEU A 151 15.92 -1.33 1.21
C LEU A 151 16.58 -2.70 1.44
N VAL A 152 17.90 -2.80 1.27
CA VAL A 152 18.64 -4.02 1.59
C VAL A 152 18.55 -4.31 3.09
N TYR A 153 18.71 -3.28 3.92
CA TYR A 153 18.60 -3.41 5.38
C TYR A 153 17.18 -3.84 5.80
N THR A 154 16.14 -3.16 5.35
CA THR A 154 14.76 -3.49 5.72
C THR A 154 14.35 -4.83 5.15
N GLY A 155 14.70 -5.14 3.90
CA GLY A 155 14.46 -6.45 3.30
C GLY A 155 15.13 -7.60 4.08
N PHE A 156 16.35 -7.41 4.59
CA PHE A 156 17.02 -8.41 5.43
C PHE A 156 16.35 -8.57 6.80
N LYS A 157 15.83 -7.49 7.38
CA LYS A 157 15.01 -7.55 8.60
C LYS A 157 13.75 -8.40 8.39
N PHE A 158 13.07 -8.25 7.25
CA PHE A 158 11.92 -9.08 6.90
C PHE A 158 12.29 -10.57 6.75
N LEU A 159 13.46 -10.87 6.16
CA LEU A 159 13.93 -12.26 5.96
C LEU A 159 14.35 -12.96 7.27
N LYS A 160 14.86 -12.21 8.25
CA LYS A 160 15.20 -12.76 9.58
C LYS A 160 13.98 -13.14 10.41
N GLY A 161 12.77 -12.83 9.92
CA GLY A 161 11.55 -12.88 10.69
C GLY A 161 11.40 -11.59 11.50
N GLN A 162 10.17 -11.11 11.61
CA GLN A 162 9.82 -10.27 12.74
C GLN A 162 9.93 -11.21 13.94
N GLU A 163 11.02 -11.14 14.70
CA GLU A 163 11.00 -11.66 16.07
C GLU A 163 9.72 -11.11 16.69
N GLU A 164 8.98 -11.96 17.40
CA GLU A 164 7.82 -11.57 18.20
C GLU A 164 8.29 -10.57 19.28
N GLU A 165 8.64 -9.35 18.88
CA GLU A 165 8.42 -8.21 19.72
C GLU A 165 6.91 -8.23 19.92
N ASP A 166 6.50 -8.64 21.12
CA ASP A 166 5.22 -8.31 21.74
C ASP A 166 5.05 -6.78 21.69
N SER A 167 4.86 -6.23 20.49
CA SER A 167 4.55 -4.84 20.26
C SER A 167 3.07 -4.73 20.57
N ASN A 168 2.75 -4.73 21.86
CA ASN A 168 1.46 -4.22 22.31
C ASN A 168 1.29 -2.87 21.63
N ILE A 169 0.37 -2.80 20.66
CA ILE A 169 0.08 -1.56 19.93
C ILE A 169 -0.28 -0.44 20.94
N GLU A 170 -0.78 -0.84 22.11
CA GLU A 170 -1.04 0.03 23.25
C GLU A 170 0.20 0.71 23.84
N ASP A 171 1.39 0.17 23.63
CA ASP A 171 2.66 0.69 24.14
C ASP A 171 3.43 1.56 23.13
N MET A 172 2.92 1.70 21.91
CA MET A 172 3.59 2.47 20.86
C MET A 172 3.82 3.93 21.29
N ALA A 173 5.02 4.44 20.98
CA ALA A 173 5.42 5.81 21.30
C ALA A 173 4.41 6.85 20.77
N ILE A 174 3.86 6.61 19.57
CA ILE A 174 2.85 7.48 18.97
C ILE A 174 1.54 7.50 19.79
N LEU A 175 1.10 6.36 20.34
CA LEU A 175 -0.11 6.31 21.16
C LEU A 175 0.09 7.02 22.49
N LYS A 176 1.25 6.83 23.13
CA LYS A 176 1.64 7.55 24.35
C LYS A 176 1.70 9.06 24.11
N TRP A 177 2.26 9.47 22.96
CA TRP A 177 2.31 10.87 22.55
C TRP A 177 0.90 11.45 22.32
N LEU A 178 0.02 10.74 21.61
CA LEU A 178 -1.37 11.16 21.36
C LEU A 178 -2.16 11.27 22.66
N ARG A 179 -2.03 10.30 23.58
CA ARG A 179 -2.70 10.32 24.89
C ARG A 179 -2.23 11.48 25.77
N LYS A 180 -1.00 11.95 25.59
CA LYS A 180 -0.46 13.11 26.31
C LYS A 180 -0.92 14.45 25.72
N HIS A 181 -1.10 14.54 24.40
CA HIS A 181 -1.38 15.81 23.72
C HIS A 181 -2.86 16.01 23.34
N MET A 182 -3.68 14.96 23.35
CA MET A 182 -5.10 15.03 23.01
C MET A 182 -6.00 14.58 24.16
N ARG A 183 -7.18 15.18 24.26
CA ARG A 183 -8.25 14.75 25.16
C ARG A 183 -9.00 13.61 24.49
N ILE A 184 -8.99 12.43 25.10
CA ILE A 184 -9.52 11.21 24.50
C ILE A 184 -10.63 10.63 25.38
N THR A 185 -11.75 10.25 24.77
CA THR A 185 -12.84 9.59 25.51
C THR A 185 -12.42 8.19 25.96
N PRO A 186 -12.91 7.69 27.11
CA PRO A 186 -12.50 6.38 27.61
C PRO A 186 -13.07 5.21 26.79
N GLN A 187 -14.20 5.42 26.09
CA GLN A 187 -14.86 4.42 25.25
C GLN A 187 -15.12 4.94 23.82
N LEU A 188 -15.43 3.99 22.93
CA LEU A 188 -15.90 4.26 21.57
C LEU A 188 -17.29 4.92 21.60
N GLU A 189 -17.41 6.08 20.96
CA GLU A 189 -18.65 6.84 20.82
C GLU A 189 -19.33 6.54 19.47
N GLY A 190 -19.54 5.24 19.21
CA GLY A 190 -20.03 4.73 17.93
C GLY A 190 -19.13 5.10 16.76
N GLY A 191 -19.72 5.64 15.69
CA GLY A 191 -19.01 6.03 14.47
C GLY A 191 -18.42 7.44 14.49
N LYS A 192 -18.44 8.17 15.61
CA LYS A 192 -17.97 9.57 15.65
C LYS A 192 -16.46 9.63 15.90
N PHE A 193 -15.75 10.49 15.18
CA PHE A 193 -14.32 10.77 15.43
C PHE A 193 -14.10 11.76 16.56
N PHE A 194 -15.04 12.70 16.73
CA PHE A 194 -15.01 13.70 17.77
C PHE A 194 -16.37 13.81 18.43
N VAL A 195 -16.37 14.07 19.73
CA VAL A 195 -17.58 14.36 20.51
C VAL A 195 -17.35 15.62 21.34
N ARG A 196 -18.41 16.41 21.53
CA ARG A 196 -18.36 17.54 22.47
C ARG A 196 -18.94 17.09 23.80
N GLN A 197 -18.14 17.17 24.85
CA GLN A 197 -18.57 16.92 26.24
C GLN A 197 -18.20 18.14 27.08
N ASN A 198 -19.17 18.70 27.80
CA ASN A 198 -19.00 19.91 28.63
C ASN A 198 -18.36 21.10 27.89
N GLY A 199 -18.82 21.37 26.66
CA GLY A 199 -18.32 22.48 25.83
C GLY A 199 -16.94 22.27 25.21
N VAL A 200 -16.25 21.17 25.55
CA VAL A 200 -14.93 20.82 25.05
C VAL A 200 -15.03 19.76 23.96
N LEU A 201 -14.19 19.86 22.93
CA LEU A 201 -14.05 18.83 21.89
C LEU A 201 -13.10 17.72 22.38
N TRP A 202 -13.58 16.48 22.33
CA TRP A 202 -12.83 15.27 22.66
C TRP A 202 -12.65 14.42 21.41
N ALA A 203 -11.44 13.86 21.24
CA ALA A 203 -11.18 12.82 20.25
C ALA A 203 -11.69 11.48 20.77
N THR A 204 -12.26 10.67 19.90
CA THR A 204 -12.68 9.31 20.26
C THR A 204 -11.54 8.32 19.94
N PRO A 205 -11.54 7.10 20.53
CA PRO A 205 -10.58 6.06 20.13
C PRO A 205 -10.62 5.74 18.64
N LEU A 206 -11.76 5.96 17.97
CA LEU A 206 -11.88 5.79 16.51
C LEU A 206 -10.97 6.76 15.74
N PHE A 207 -10.82 8.01 16.21
CA PHE A 207 -9.91 8.97 15.58
C PHE A 207 -8.44 8.60 15.82
N LEU A 208 -8.12 8.07 17.00
CA LEU A 208 -6.78 7.55 17.28
C LEU A 208 -6.41 6.41 16.33
N VAL A 209 -7.32 5.46 16.14
CA VAL A 209 -7.10 4.35 15.20
C VAL A 209 -6.88 4.88 13.78
N LEU A 210 -7.63 5.90 13.35
CA LEU A 210 -7.38 6.54 12.05
C LEU A 210 -5.95 7.12 11.99
N ILE A 211 -5.49 7.84 13.01
CA ILE A 211 -4.13 8.38 13.05
C ILE A 211 -3.09 7.25 13.00
N LEU A 212 -3.29 6.15 13.73
CA LEU A 212 -2.36 5.02 13.72
C LEU A 212 -2.29 4.36 12.34
N VAL A 213 -3.44 4.23 11.66
CA VAL A 213 -3.52 3.74 10.28
C VAL A 213 -2.74 4.65 9.34
N GLU A 214 -2.96 5.96 9.38
CA GLU A 214 -2.22 6.93 8.54
C GLU A 214 -0.73 6.93 8.86
N ALA A 215 -0.36 6.90 10.15
CA ALA A 215 1.03 6.85 10.58
C ALA A 215 1.73 5.57 10.11
N SER A 216 1.01 4.43 10.12
CA SER A 216 1.55 3.19 9.55
C SER A 216 1.80 3.33 8.06
N ASP A 217 0.90 3.96 7.29
CA ASP A 217 1.13 4.19 5.86
C ASP A 217 2.33 5.11 5.60
N VAL A 218 2.54 6.14 6.45
CA VAL A 218 3.77 6.95 6.40
C VAL A 218 5.02 6.11 6.62
N ILE A 219 5.00 5.22 7.62
CA ILE A 219 6.13 4.33 7.90
C ILE A 219 6.38 3.42 6.69
N PHE A 220 5.33 2.85 6.10
CA PHE A 220 5.45 2.01 4.90
C PHE A 220 5.90 2.77 3.66
N ALA A 221 5.54 4.04 3.55
CA ALA A 221 6.01 4.90 2.47
C ALA A 221 7.54 5.09 2.51
N VAL A 222 8.17 4.96 3.69
CA VAL A 222 9.63 4.99 3.82
C VAL A 222 10.29 3.83 3.09
N ASP A 223 9.67 2.65 3.03
CA ASP A 223 10.17 1.52 2.23
C ASP A 223 9.68 1.60 0.78
N SER A 224 8.39 1.87 0.58
CA SER A 224 7.76 1.73 -0.74
C SER A 224 8.22 2.80 -1.73
N ILE A 225 8.42 4.05 -1.28
CA ILE A 225 8.78 5.17 -2.15
C ILE A 225 10.21 5.03 -2.69
N PRO A 226 11.23 4.75 -1.85
CA PRO A 226 12.55 4.35 -2.35
C PRO A 226 12.50 3.20 -3.35
N ALA A 227 11.71 2.17 -3.08
CA ALA A 227 11.62 0.98 -3.92
C ALA A 227 11.06 1.28 -5.32
N ILE A 228 10.01 2.10 -5.42
CA ILE A 228 9.45 2.48 -6.72
C ILE A 228 10.37 3.42 -7.50
N PHE A 229 11.17 4.27 -6.82
CA PHE A 229 12.21 5.07 -7.49
C PHE A 229 13.34 4.25 -8.11
N ALA A 230 13.56 3.01 -7.65
CA ALA A 230 14.46 2.06 -8.30
C ALA A 230 13.85 1.42 -9.56
N VAL A 231 12.53 1.52 -9.75
CA VAL A 231 11.83 1.09 -10.97
C VAL A 231 11.81 2.21 -11.99
N THR A 232 11.41 3.41 -11.57
CA THR A 232 11.31 4.59 -12.44
C THR A 232 11.49 5.87 -11.64
N THR A 233 12.13 6.86 -12.26
CA THR A 233 12.26 8.21 -11.71
C THR A 233 11.20 9.17 -12.25
N ASP A 234 10.25 8.68 -13.04
CA ASP A 234 9.16 9.48 -13.59
C ASP A 234 8.04 9.68 -12.54
N PRO A 235 7.86 10.89 -12.00
CA PRO A 235 6.93 11.12 -10.89
C PRO A 235 5.49 10.77 -11.25
N PHE A 236 5.11 10.91 -12.52
CA PHE A 236 3.77 10.55 -12.99
C PHE A 236 3.54 9.04 -12.89
N ILE A 237 4.52 8.23 -13.30
CA ILE A 237 4.41 6.77 -13.23
C ILE A 237 4.45 6.30 -11.79
N VAL A 238 5.36 6.88 -10.98
CA VAL A 238 5.42 6.61 -9.54
C VAL A 238 4.06 6.88 -8.89
N LEU A 239 3.48 8.06 -9.11
CA LEU A 239 2.18 8.44 -8.58
C LEU A 239 1.06 7.51 -9.06
N THR A 240 0.97 7.29 -10.37
CA THR A 240 -0.15 6.54 -10.94
C THR A 240 -0.13 5.06 -10.56
N ALA A 241 1.04 4.42 -10.57
CA ALA A 241 1.20 3.05 -10.11
C ALA A 241 0.86 2.89 -8.62
N ASN A 242 1.33 3.82 -7.79
CA ASN A 242 1.13 3.79 -6.35
C ASN A 242 -0.34 4.00 -5.97
N LEU A 243 -1.00 5.02 -6.52
CA LEU A 243 -2.41 5.27 -6.24
C LEU A 243 -3.30 4.14 -6.80
N MET A 244 -3.02 3.63 -8.00
CA MET A 244 -3.77 2.49 -8.55
C MET A 244 -3.61 1.21 -7.72
N ALA A 245 -2.46 1.01 -7.07
CA ALA A 245 -2.24 -0.14 -6.19
C ALA A 245 -3.05 -0.06 -4.89
N ILE A 246 -3.23 1.15 -4.33
CA ILE A 246 -3.98 1.40 -3.10
C ILE A 246 -5.49 1.47 -3.36
N LEU A 247 -5.91 1.86 -4.57
CA LEU A 247 -7.30 1.73 -4.96
C LEU A 247 -7.72 0.26 -4.85
N GLY A 248 -8.81 0.01 -4.12
CA GLY A 248 -9.27 -1.33 -3.79
C GLY A 248 -8.64 -1.95 -2.54
N LEU A 249 -7.82 -1.23 -1.77
CA LEU A 249 -7.25 -1.71 -0.51
C LEU A 249 -8.33 -2.16 0.48
N ARG A 250 -9.49 -1.50 0.49
CA ARG A 250 -10.63 -1.91 1.32
C ARG A 250 -11.17 -3.30 0.93
N ALA A 251 -11.30 -3.59 -0.36
CA ALA A 251 -11.73 -4.91 -0.83
C ALA A 251 -10.67 -5.97 -0.49
N MET A 252 -9.41 -5.62 -0.66
CA MET A 252 -8.25 -6.44 -0.33
C MET A 252 -8.15 -6.73 1.17
N PHE A 253 -8.44 -5.75 2.02
CA PHE A 253 -8.52 -5.92 3.48
C PHE A 253 -9.51 -7.02 3.84
N PHE A 254 -10.74 -6.98 3.31
CA PHE A 254 -11.75 -8.01 3.61
C PHE A 254 -11.45 -9.37 2.96
N LEU A 255 -10.74 -9.38 1.83
CA LEU A 255 -10.26 -10.62 1.22
C LEU A 255 -9.19 -11.28 2.08
N LEU A 256 -8.26 -10.48 2.61
CA LEU A 256 -7.14 -10.94 3.41
C LEU A 256 -7.51 -11.21 4.86
N SER A 257 -8.45 -10.48 5.47
CA SER A 257 -8.88 -10.76 6.84
C SER A 257 -9.41 -12.18 7.01
N GLY A 258 -10.03 -12.75 5.97
CA GLY A 258 -10.45 -14.16 5.92
C GLY A 258 -9.35 -15.15 5.54
N ALA A 259 -8.21 -14.67 5.04
CA ALA A 259 -7.07 -15.48 4.58
C ALA A 259 -5.77 -15.21 5.36
N ALA A 260 -5.79 -14.34 6.36
CA ALA A 260 -4.61 -13.80 7.04
C ALA A 260 -3.79 -14.91 7.69
N SER A 261 -4.47 -15.84 8.37
CA SER A 261 -3.85 -17.03 8.97
C SER A 261 -3.18 -17.97 7.96
N LYS A 262 -3.45 -17.80 6.67
CA LYS A 262 -2.90 -18.62 5.59
C LYS A 262 -1.65 -18.03 4.95
N MET A 263 -1.35 -16.75 5.18
CA MET A 263 -0.32 -15.99 4.46
C MET A 263 1.01 -15.88 5.21
N HIS A 264 1.46 -16.98 5.82
CA HIS A 264 2.64 -16.99 6.70
C HIS A 264 3.95 -16.60 5.99
N TYR A 265 4.14 -17.00 4.72
CA TYR A 265 5.41 -16.76 4.03
C TYR A 265 5.50 -15.39 3.37
N LEU A 266 4.42 -14.60 3.38
CA LEU A 266 4.36 -13.35 2.64
C LEU A 266 5.43 -12.31 3.03
N PRO A 267 5.72 -12.10 4.34
CA PRO A 267 6.79 -11.19 4.74
C PRO A 267 8.16 -11.57 4.17
N TYR A 268 8.47 -12.87 4.07
CA TYR A 268 9.72 -13.35 3.47
C TYR A 268 9.79 -13.03 1.97
N GLY A 269 8.68 -13.19 1.25
CA GLY A 269 8.59 -12.81 -0.16
C GLY A 269 8.82 -11.31 -0.38
N LEU A 270 8.24 -10.46 0.47
CA LEU A 270 8.47 -9.02 0.43
C LEU A 270 9.92 -8.67 0.76
N GLY A 271 10.50 -9.29 1.79
CA GLY A 271 11.91 -9.11 2.14
C GLY A 271 12.86 -9.44 0.99
N LEU A 272 12.60 -10.54 0.28
CA LEU A 272 13.38 -10.93 -0.89
C LEU A 272 13.26 -9.92 -2.05
N ILE A 273 12.06 -9.38 -2.29
CA ILE A 273 11.82 -8.32 -3.28
C ILE A 273 12.57 -7.04 -2.90
N LEU A 274 12.51 -6.61 -1.63
CA LEU A 274 13.19 -5.42 -1.14
C LEU A 274 14.71 -5.53 -1.24
N VAL A 275 15.30 -6.66 -0.85
CA VAL A 275 16.74 -6.90 -1.01
C VAL A 275 17.16 -6.85 -2.48
N PHE A 276 16.40 -7.50 -3.36
CA PHE A 276 16.69 -7.50 -4.79
C PHE A 276 16.63 -6.09 -5.39
N ILE A 277 15.59 -5.32 -5.07
CA ILE A 277 15.42 -3.94 -5.57
C ILE A 277 16.48 -3.02 -4.98
N GLY A 278 16.77 -3.14 -3.68
CA GLY A 278 17.81 -2.37 -3.02
C GLY A 278 19.19 -2.63 -3.63
N PHE A 279 19.51 -3.88 -3.92
CA PHE A 279 20.76 -4.24 -4.60
C PHE A 279 20.83 -3.69 -6.03
N LYS A 280 19.74 -3.79 -6.81
CA LYS A 280 19.63 -3.15 -8.13
C LYS A 280 19.93 -1.65 -8.04
N MET A 281 19.38 -0.99 -7.03
CA MET A 281 19.55 0.44 -6.80
C MET A 281 20.99 0.81 -6.39
N LEU A 282 21.67 -0.03 -5.61
CA LEU A 282 23.09 0.15 -5.31
C LEU A 282 24.00 -0.06 -6.53
N MET A 283 23.55 -0.84 -7.51
CA MET A 283 24.28 -1.14 -8.75
C MET A 283 24.02 -0.16 -9.90
N LEU A 284 23.29 0.95 -9.68
CA LEU A 284 22.86 1.87 -10.76
C LEU A 284 23.99 2.30 -11.72
N ASN A 285 25.21 2.52 -11.23
CA ASN A 285 26.34 2.95 -12.08
C ASN A 285 27.15 1.80 -12.70
N VAL A 286 26.93 0.56 -12.25
CA VAL A 286 27.72 -0.61 -12.67
C VAL A 286 26.93 -1.46 -13.65
N PHE A 287 25.62 -1.61 -13.44
CA PHE A 287 24.76 -2.47 -14.26
C PHE A 287 23.34 -1.91 -14.37
N HIS A 288 22.95 -1.55 -15.60
CA HIS A 288 21.58 -1.16 -15.90
C HIS A 288 20.73 -2.41 -16.09
N MET A 289 20.12 -2.89 -15.02
CA MET A 289 19.25 -4.07 -15.07
C MET A 289 17.96 -3.77 -15.86
N PRO A 290 17.65 -4.55 -16.90
CA PRO A 290 16.39 -4.41 -17.63
C PRO A 290 15.17 -4.57 -16.71
N ILE A 291 14.18 -3.70 -16.86
CA ILE A 291 12.98 -3.67 -16.02
C ILE A 291 12.20 -4.99 -16.07
N TRP A 292 12.18 -5.67 -17.22
CA TRP A 292 11.50 -6.96 -17.37
C TRP A 292 12.06 -8.03 -16.42
N ILE A 293 13.37 -8.00 -16.10
CA ILE A 293 13.98 -8.91 -15.13
C ILE A 293 13.41 -8.63 -13.73
N SER A 294 13.34 -7.35 -13.35
CA SER A 294 12.76 -6.95 -12.06
C SER A 294 11.29 -7.34 -11.96
N LEU A 295 10.51 -7.11 -13.03
CA LEU A 295 9.11 -7.49 -13.11
C LEU A 295 8.92 -9.00 -12.98
N SER A 296 9.68 -9.80 -13.74
CA SER A 296 9.64 -11.25 -13.67
C SER A 296 10.02 -11.77 -12.29
N PHE A 297 11.05 -11.20 -11.67
CA PHE A 297 11.46 -11.56 -10.31
C PHE A 297 10.34 -11.33 -9.30
N ILE A 298 9.72 -10.14 -9.31
CA ILE A 298 8.59 -9.79 -8.43
C ILE A 298 7.45 -10.82 -8.61
N VAL A 299 7.03 -11.07 -9.85
CA VAL A 299 5.94 -12.02 -10.15
C VAL A 299 6.27 -13.43 -9.64
N ILE A 300 7.49 -13.92 -9.89
CA ILE A 300 7.93 -15.25 -9.46
C ILE A 300 7.92 -15.36 -7.94
N VAL A 301 8.52 -14.39 -7.23
CA VAL A 301 8.61 -14.42 -5.77
C VAL A 301 7.21 -14.39 -5.15
N LEU A 302 6.32 -13.50 -5.61
CA LEU A 302 4.94 -13.43 -5.10
C LEU A 302 4.17 -14.72 -5.37
N THR A 303 4.31 -15.29 -6.56
CA THR A 303 3.61 -16.52 -6.94
C THR A 303 4.08 -17.70 -6.08
N ILE A 304 5.39 -17.88 -5.93
CA ILE A 304 5.98 -18.93 -5.08
C ILE A 304 5.51 -18.75 -3.64
N THR A 305 5.58 -17.52 -3.12
CA THR A 305 5.24 -17.21 -1.74
C THR A 305 3.75 -17.44 -1.45
N ALA A 306 2.87 -17.06 -2.38
CA ALA A 306 1.44 -17.31 -2.28
C ALA A 306 1.13 -18.81 -2.32
N ILE A 307 1.76 -19.58 -3.22
CA ILE A 307 1.56 -21.04 -3.30
C ILE A 307 2.03 -21.74 -2.03
N LEU A 308 3.22 -21.39 -1.52
CA LEU A 308 3.76 -21.96 -0.29
C LEU A 308 2.88 -21.64 0.92
N SER A 309 2.40 -20.40 1.02
CA SER A 309 1.47 -19.95 2.06
C SER A 309 0.17 -20.77 2.06
N ILE A 310 -0.45 -20.94 0.89
CA ILE A 310 -1.68 -21.74 0.75
C ILE A 310 -1.44 -23.22 1.11
N ARG A 311 -0.32 -23.80 0.65
CA ARG A 311 0.03 -25.20 0.96
C ARG A 311 0.27 -25.43 2.44
N HIS A 312 0.95 -24.50 3.10
CA HIS A 312 1.22 -24.58 4.54
C HIS A 312 -0.09 -24.55 5.34
N SER A 313 -1.00 -23.64 5.00
CA SER A 313 -2.32 -23.57 5.64
C SER A 313 -3.12 -24.85 5.48
N LYS A 314 -3.09 -25.47 4.29
CA LYS A 314 -3.81 -26.73 4.05
C LYS A 314 -3.25 -27.87 4.91
N LYS A 315 -1.92 -27.99 4.99
CA LYS A 315 -1.25 -29.03 5.78
C LYS A 315 -1.56 -28.88 7.28
N TYR A 316 -1.52 -27.66 7.81
CA TYR A 316 -1.83 -27.39 9.21
C TYR A 316 -3.27 -27.80 9.57
N ASN A 317 -4.26 -27.44 8.73
CA ASN A 317 -5.66 -27.83 8.94
C ASN A 317 -5.88 -29.34 8.83
N GLU A 318 -5.12 -30.05 7.99
CA GLU A 318 -5.15 -31.52 7.88
C GLU A 318 -4.50 -32.23 9.06
N THR A 319 -3.65 -31.56 9.86
CA THR A 319 -3.00 -32.17 11.05
C THR A 319 -3.75 -31.90 12.35
N THR A 320 -4.69 -30.96 12.36
CA THR A 320 -5.51 -30.58 13.53
C THR A 320 -6.94 -31.15 13.50
N LEU A 321 -7.26 -31.98 12.51
CA LEU A 321 -8.52 -32.75 12.38
C LEU A 321 -8.24 -34.24 12.62
#